data_AF-B0PBN7-F1
#
_entry.id   AF-B0PBN7-F1
#
_cell.length_a   1.000
_cell.length_b   1.000
_cell.length_c   1.000
_cell.angle_alpha   90.00
_cell.angle_beta   90.00
_cell.angle_gamma   90.00
#
_symmetry.space_group_name_H-M   'P 1'
#
loop_
_entity.id
_entity.type
_entity.pdbx_description
1 polymer ?
#
loop_
_entity_poly.entity_id
_entity_poly.type
_entity_poly.pdbx_seq_one_letter_code
_entity_poly.pdbx_strand_id
1 'polypeptide(L)'
;MYLHLGQDTVVRTGDVVGIFDLENSSVSKITKEFLAKSEKGGRVVNVSYELPKSFVICVEGQKSTVYITQISSTTLKKRAGFIDGISNV
;
A
#
# COMPACT_ATOMS: atom_id res chain seq x y z
N MET A 1 1.71 -9.65 -12.98
CA MET A 1 2.10 -8.23 -13.09
C MET A 1 2.76 -7.78 -11.80
N TYR A 2 3.54 -6.70 -11.85
CA TYR A 2 4.18 -6.09 -10.68
C TYR A 2 3.65 -4.66 -10.49
N LEU A 3 3.52 -4.23 -9.23
CA LEU A 3 3.13 -2.89 -8.84
C LEU A 3 4.34 -2.15 -8.26
N HIS A 4 4.69 -1.02 -8.88
CA HIS A 4 5.77 -0.16 -8.42
C HIS A 4 5.29 0.77 -7.30
N LEU A 5 5.76 0.53 -6.09
CA LEU A 5 5.36 1.28 -4.89
C LEU A 5 6.16 2.56 -4.68
N GLY A 6 7.28 2.75 -5.39
CA GLY A 6 8.14 3.94 -5.28
C GLY A 6 9.59 3.54 -5.02
N GLN A 7 10.52 4.46 -5.31
CA GLN A 7 11.97 4.19 -5.25
C GLN A 7 12.28 2.88 -6.01
N ASP A 8 13.04 1.96 -5.42
CA ASP A 8 13.34 0.65 -6.00
C ASP A 8 12.40 -0.47 -5.50
N THR A 9 11.24 -0.11 -4.91
CA THR A 9 10.30 -1.08 -4.33
C THR A 9 9.21 -1.49 -5.31
N VAL A 10 9.19 -2.79 -5.63
CA VAL A 10 8.16 -3.45 -6.44
C VAL A 10 7.57 -4.64 -5.69
N VAL A 11 6.27 -4.88 -5.87
CA VAL A 11 5.57 -6.05 -5.30
C VAL A 11 4.79 -6.76 -6.40
N ARG A 12 4.50 -8.05 -6.26
CA ARG A 12 3.60 -8.73 -7.21
C ARG A 12 2.19 -8.19 -6.98
N THR A 13 1.50 -7.83 -8.06
CA THR A 13 0.12 -7.33 -7.96
C THR A 13 -0.82 -8.38 -7.33
N GLY A 14 -0.55 -9.68 -7.55
CA GLY A 14 -1.33 -10.78 -6.97
C GLY A 14 -1.20 -10.93 -5.45
N ASP A 15 -0.15 -10.37 -4.85
CA ASP A 15 0.08 -10.43 -3.40
C ASP A 15 -0.57 -9.24 -2.68
N VAL A 16 -1.05 -8.23 -3.43
CA VAL A 16 -1.68 -7.03 -2.87
C VAL A 16 -3.07 -7.38 -2.35
N VAL A 17 -3.25 -7.26 -1.03
CA VAL A 17 -4.54 -7.45 -0.35
C VAL A 17 -5.37 -6.15 -0.36
N GLY A 18 -4.71 -5.00 -0.24
CA GLY A 18 -5.40 -3.71 -0.27
C GLY A 18 -4.46 -2.52 -0.34
N ILE A 19 -4.97 -1.42 -0.92
CA ILE A 19 -4.30 -0.13 -1.05
C ILE A 19 -5.17 0.89 -0.30
N PHE A 20 -4.57 1.61 0.64
CA PHE A 20 -5.28 2.47 1.58
C PHE A 20 -4.67 3.87 1.59
N ASP A 21 -5.53 4.88 1.47
CA ASP A 21 -5.14 6.27 1.54
C ASP A 21 -4.80 6.69 2.98
N LEU A 22 -3.59 7.17 3.26
CA LEU A 22 -3.21 7.54 4.63
C LEU A 22 -3.90 8.81 5.10
N GLU A 23 -4.15 9.78 4.22
CA GLU A 23 -4.80 11.04 4.61
C GLU A 23 -6.23 10.79 5.08
N ASN A 24 -6.97 9.88 4.42
CA ASN A 24 -8.34 9.54 4.81
C ASN A 24 -8.45 8.40 5.83
N SER A 25 -7.61 7.36 5.75
CA SER A 25 -7.78 6.16 6.58
C SER A 25 -7.09 6.24 7.95
N SER A 26 -6.07 7.08 8.09
CA SER A 26 -5.34 7.23 9.36
C SER A 26 -6.15 7.96 10.44
N VAL A 27 -7.33 8.49 10.10
CA VAL A 27 -8.25 9.12 11.05
C VAL A 27 -8.88 8.08 12.00
N SER A 28 -9.09 6.85 11.53
CA SER A 28 -9.73 5.79 12.32
C SER A 28 -8.79 5.18 13.35
N LYS A 29 -9.30 4.99 14.58
CA LYS A 29 -8.61 4.29 15.68
C LYS A 29 -8.15 2.89 15.27
N ILE A 30 -8.95 2.17 14.48
CA ILE A 30 -8.65 0.80 14.04
C ILE A 30 -7.42 0.79 13.14
N THR A 31 -7.34 1.71 12.18
CA THR A 31 -6.19 1.82 11.27
C THR A 31 -4.91 2.14 12.04
N LYS A 32 -4.97 3.10 12.99
CA LYS A 32 -3.82 3.44 13.83
C LYS A 32 -3.33 2.25 14.65
N GLU A 33 -4.24 1.50 15.27
CA GLU A 33 -3.90 0.30 16.04
C GLU A 33 -3.30 -0.81 15.15
N PHE A 34 -3.85 -1.00 13.94
CA PHE A 34 -3.32 -1.96 12.97
C PHE A 34 -1.89 -1.60 12.55
N LEU A 35 -1.64 -0.33 12.19
CA LEU A 35 -0.32 0.13 11.78
C LEU A 35 0.68 0.02 12.93
N ALA A 36 0.31 0.45 14.14
CA ALA A 36 1.17 0.33 15.32
C ALA A 36 1.51 -1.13 15.67
N LYS A 37 0.54 -2.06 15.58
CA LYS A 37 0.79 -3.50 15.78
C LYS A 37 1.68 -4.07 14.68
N SER A 38 1.55 -3.58 13.45
CA SER A 38 2.36 -4.02 12.31
C SER A 38 3.79 -3.53 12.43
N GLU A 39 3.99 -2.28 12.86
CA GLU A 39 5.30 -1.72 13.15
C GLU A 39 6.00 -2.45 14.30
N LYS A 40 5.31 -2.64 15.44
CA LYS A 40 5.82 -3.43 16.57
C LYS A 40 6.20 -4.86 16.18
N GLY A 41 5.49 -5.44 15.22
CA GLY A 41 5.77 -6.78 14.71
C GLY A 41 6.86 -6.84 13.63
N GLY A 42 7.50 -5.72 13.28
CA GLY A 42 8.52 -5.66 12.22
C GLY A 42 7.96 -5.93 10.82
N ARG A 43 6.65 -5.71 10.62
CA ARG A 43 5.94 -5.97 9.36
C ARG A 43 5.78 -4.73 8.49
N VAL A 44 6.33 -3.58 8.89
CA VAL A 44 6.23 -2.32 8.15
C VAL A 44 7.52 -2.06 7.38
N VAL A 45 7.37 -1.68 6.11
CA VAL A 45 8.45 -1.23 5.24
C VAL A 45 8.12 0.18 4.77
N ASN A 46 8.97 1.16 5.14
CA ASN A 46 8.89 2.51 4.61
C ASN A 46 9.60 2.56 3.26
N VAL A 47 8.86 2.81 2.19
CA VAL A 47 9.36 2.83 0.80
C VAL A 47 10.17 4.09 0.50
N SER A 48 9.86 5.19 1.20
CA SER A 48 10.52 6.48 1.04
C SER A 48 10.58 7.21 2.39
N TYR A 49 11.49 8.19 2.49
CA TYR A 49 11.55 9.16 3.58
C TYR A 49 10.69 10.41 3.35
N GLU A 50 10.05 10.50 2.18
CA GLU A 50 9.07 11.56 1.88
C GLU A 50 7.78 11.38 2.69
N LEU A 51 6.96 12.44 2.73
CA LEU A 51 5.65 12.39 3.41
C LEU A 51 4.79 11.27 2.82
N PRO A 52 4.34 10.30 3.63
CA PRO A 52 3.63 9.15 3.13
C PRO A 52 2.18 9.53 2.78
N LYS A 53 1.70 9.04 1.63
CA LYS A 53 0.35 9.30 1.12
C LYS A 53 -0.56 8.09 1.17
N SER A 54 0.00 6.88 1.13
CA SER A 54 -0.77 5.66 1.22
C SER A 54 0.01 4.53 1.88
N PHE A 55 -0.71 3.47 2.27
CA PHE A 55 -0.09 2.20 2.62
C PHE A 55 -0.70 1.05 1.82
N VAL A 56 0.11 0.04 1.53
CA VAL A 56 -0.28 -1.17 0.79
C VAL A 56 -0.03 -2.38 1.67
N ILE A 57 -1.05 -3.23 1.82
CA ILE A 57 -0.93 -4.50 2.51
C ILE A 57 -0.66 -5.57 1.45
N CYS A 58 0.45 -6.29 1.59
CA CYS A 58 0.76 -7.47 0.80
C CYS A 58 0.84 -8.72 1.68
N VAL A 59 0.45 -9.86 1.13
CA VAL A 59 0.63 -11.18 1.77
C VAL A 59 1.36 -12.09 0.81
N GLU A 60 2.52 -12.58 1.23
CA GLU A 60 3.31 -13.59 0.53
C GLU A 60 3.40 -14.83 1.42
N GLY A 61 2.73 -15.91 1.01
CA GLY A 61 2.59 -17.10 1.85
C GLY A 61 1.90 -16.80 3.19
N GLN A 62 2.61 -17.00 4.30
CA GLN A 62 2.11 -16.71 5.66
C GLN A 62 2.55 -15.34 6.19
N LYS A 63 3.28 -14.55 5.39
CA LYS A 63 3.86 -13.28 5.83
C LYS A 63 3.08 -12.10 5.27
N SER A 64 2.48 -11.31 6.15
CA SER A 64 1.91 -10.00 5.80
C SER A 64 2.96 -8.90 5.93
N THR A 65 3.04 -8.01 4.95
CA THR A 65 3.90 -6.81 4.97
C THR A 65 3.06 -5.57 4.66
N VAL A 66 3.30 -4.48 5.39
CA VAL A 66 2.67 -3.18 5.19
C VAL A 66 3.71 -2.23 4.61
N TYR A 67 3.54 -1.87 3.34
CA TYR A 67 4.39 -0.89 2.67
C TYR A 67 3.80 0.50 2.84
N ILE A 68 4.56 1.43 3.43
CA ILE A 68 4.19 2.85 3.53
C ILE A 68 4.90 3.59 2.40
N THR A 69 4.15 4.34 1.59
CA THR A 69 4.68 4.98 0.38
C THR A 69 4.17 6.42 0.19
N GLN A 70 5.02 7.24 -0.44
CA GLN A 70 4.70 8.59 -0.90
C GLN A 70 3.76 8.64 -2.10
N ILE A 71 3.50 7.50 -2.76
CA ILE A 71 2.59 7.43 -3.90
C ILE A 71 1.15 7.37 -3.41
N SER A 72 0.25 8.11 -4.06
CA SER A 72 -1.17 8.10 -3.68
C SER A 72 -1.87 6.79 -4.00
N SER A 73 -2.87 6.44 -3.19
CA SER A 73 -3.72 5.25 -3.35
C SER A 73 -4.34 5.19 -4.75
N THR A 74 -4.85 6.32 -5.26
CA THR A 74 -5.41 6.47 -6.61
C THR A 74 -4.39 6.16 -7.70
N THR A 75 -3.15 6.64 -7.57
CA THR A 75 -2.08 6.39 -8.56
C THR A 75 -1.71 4.91 -8.60
N LEU A 76 -1.56 4.29 -7.42
CA LEU A 76 -1.27 2.86 -7.31
C LEU A 76 -2.40 2.01 -7.91
N LYS A 77 -3.66 2.39 -7.68
CA LYS A 77 -4.82 1.75 -8.31
C LYS A 77 -4.74 1.82 -9.85
N LYS A 78 -4.38 2.96 -10.43
CA LYS A 78 -4.20 3.08 -11.89
C LYS A 78 -3.11 2.11 -12.39
N ARG A 79 -1.96 2.10 -11.72
CA ARG A 79 -0.80 1.25 -12.07
C ARG A 79 -1.03 -0.24 -11.89
N ALA A 80 -1.94 -0.62 -10.98
CA ALA A 80 -2.32 -2.02 -10.78
C ALA A 80 -3.15 -2.59 -11.95
N GLY A 81 -3.45 -1.80 -12.99
CA GLY A 81 -4.27 -2.21 -14.12
C GLY A 81 -5.77 -2.23 -13.81
N PHE A 82 -6.19 -1.68 -12.67
CA PHE A 82 -7.60 -1.64 -12.27
C PHE A 82 -8.46 -0.70 -13.13
N ILE A 83 -7.83 0.19 -13.92
CA ILE A 83 -8.53 1.18 -14.76
C ILE A 83 -8.58 0.78 -16.24
N ASP A 84 -7.76 -0.19 -16.69
CA ASP A 84 -7.79 -0.65 -18.08
C ASP A 84 -9.12 -1.37 -18.45
N GLY A 85 -9.93 -1.74 -17.44
CA GLY A 85 -11.29 -2.24 -17.61
C GLY A 85 -12.40 -1.18 -17.51
N ILE A 86 -12.06 0.09 -17.31
CA ILE A 86 -13.03 1.21 -17.29
C ILE A 86 -12.87 1.98 -18.59
N SER A 87 -13.22 1.34 -19.71
CA SER A 87 -13.46 2.05 -20.95
C SER A 87 -14.65 3.00 -20.73
N ASN A 88 -14.43 4.30 -20.92
CA ASN A 88 -15.37 5.44 -20.83
C ASN A 88 -15.39 6.24 -19.51
N VAL A 89 -14.28 6.94 -19.23
CA VAL A 89 -14.37 8.32 -18.70
C VAL A 89 -13.83 9.27 -19.74
#